data_AF-A0A257A5E5-F1
#
_entry.id   AF-A0A257A5E5-F1
#
_cell.length_a   1.000
_cell.length_b   1.000
_cell.length_c   1.000
_cell.angle_alpha   90.00
_cell.angle_beta   90.00
_cell.angle_gamma   90.00
#
_symmetry.space_group_name_H-M   'P 1'
#
loop_
_entity.id
_entity.type
_entity.pdbx_description
1 polymer ?
#
loop_
_entity_poly.entity_id
_entity_poly.type
_entity_poly.pdbx_seq_one_letter_code
_entity_poly.pdbx_strand_id
1 'polypeptide(L)'
;MEIVTYEILYNVLKKLLGKKMMEEDIKQLAEYVVNFFGYEDRIIDNILTPADRDVFYYLEELEIVKPMEEEITISKGKLWRIHYWVYRKDKIEEILNRKEEEEREESPEEFYKKLFKEFEEEKE
;
A
#
# COMPACT_ATOMS: atom_id res chain seq x y z
N MET A 1 8.50 11.62 5.44
CA MET A 1 7.61 11.21 6.54
C MET A 1 8.42 10.49 7.60
N GLU A 2 8.24 10.84 8.87
CA GLU A 2 9.06 10.32 9.96
C GLU A 2 8.51 9.01 10.54
N ILE A 3 7.18 8.88 10.68
CA ILE A 3 6.52 7.68 11.23
C ILE A 3 5.30 7.33 10.37
N VAL A 4 5.09 6.04 10.10
CA VAL A 4 3.87 5.53 9.45
C VAL A 4 2.83 5.23 10.52
N THR A 5 1.76 6.02 10.58
CA THR A 5 0.67 5.82 11.55
C THR A 5 -0.44 4.94 10.97
N TYR A 6 -1.33 4.46 11.84
CA TYR A 6 -2.56 3.78 11.43
C TYR A 6 -3.36 4.57 10.39
N GLU A 7 -3.57 5.87 10.63
CA GLU A 7 -4.35 6.71 9.70
C GLU A 7 -3.70 6.79 8.33
N ILE A 8 -2.37 6.92 8.28
CA ILE A 8 -1.61 6.92 7.03
C ILE A 8 -1.81 5.58 6.29
N LEU A 9 -1.58 4.47 6.99
CA LEU A 9 -1.64 3.15 6.38
C LEU A 9 -3.06 2.79 5.92
N TYR A 10 -4.08 3.10 6.74
CA TYR A 10 -5.48 2.93 6.40
C TYR A 10 -5.85 3.72 5.14
N ASN A 11 -5.46 4.99 5.03
CA ASN A 11 -5.77 5.81 3.86
C ASN A 11 -5.10 5.28 2.59
N VAL A 12 -3.85 4.81 2.68
CA VAL A 12 -3.12 4.20 1.55
C VAL A 12 -3.81 2.91 1.11
N LEU A 13 -4.08 2.01 2.07
CA LEU A 13 -4.77 0.74 1.79
C LEU A 13 -6.18 0.97 1.24
N LYS A 14 -6.92 1.96 1.75
CA LYS A 14 -8.23 2.35 1.23
C LYS A 14 -8.15 2.79 -0.23
N LYS A 15 -7.16 3.60 -0.59
CA LYS A 15 -6.94 4.03 -1.98
C LYS A 15 -6.61 2.86 -2.92
N LEU A 16 -5.82 1.88 -2.45
CA LEU A 16 -5.41 0.73 -3.27
C LEU A 16 -6.47 -0.38 -3.35
N LEU A 17 -7.14 -0.66 -2.25
CA LEU A 17 -7.98 -1.85 -2.06
C LEU A 17 -9.47 -1.54 -1.91
N GLY A 18 -9.88 -0.27 -1.81
CA GLY A 18 -11.27 0.11 -1.54
C GLY A 18 -12.29 -0.39 -2.56
N LYS A 19 -11.86 -0.71 -3.80
CA LYS A 19 -12.73 -1.33 -4.83
C LYS A 19 -12.81 -2.87 -4.73
N LYS A 20 -11.87 -3.51 -4.01
CA LYS A 20 -11.70 -4.97 -3.98
C LYS A 20 -12.06 -5.59 -2.62
N MET A 21 -12.00 -4.81 -1.56
CA MET A 21 -12.10 -5.29 -0.17
C MET A 21 -13.04 -4.38 0.63
N MET A 22 -13.75 -4.97 1.61
CA MET A 22 -14.63 -4.19 2.48
C MET A 22 -13.80 -3.26 3.37
N GLU A 23 -14.39 -2.11 3.72
CA GLU A 23 -13.68 -1.12 4.54
C GLU A 23 -13.25 -1.66 5.92
N GLU A 24 -14.04 -2.58 6.49
CA GLU A 24 -13.71 -3.21 7.78
C GLU A 24 -12.46 -4.09 7.70
N ASP A 25 -12.32 -4.90 6.65
CA ASP A 25 -11.14 -5.73 6.42
C ASP A 25 -9.89 -4.85 6.21
N ILE A 26 -10.04 -3.71 5.53
CA ILE A 26 -8.95 -2.73 5.34
C ILE A 26 -8.51 -2.14 6.69
N LYS A 27 -9.46 -1.83 7.58
CA LYS A 27 -9.15 -1.33 8.93
C LYS A 27 -8.41 -2.38 9.74
N GLN A 28 -8.87 -3.63 9.70
CA GLN A 28 -8.21 -4.75 10.39
C GLN A 28 -6.80 -4.97 9.85
N LEU A 29 -6.60 -4.93 8.52
CA LEU A 29 -5.28 -5.06 7.91
C LEU A 29 -4.35 -3.91 8.33
N ALA A 30 -4.84 -2.67 8.30
CA ALA A 30 -4.05 -1.51 8.73
C ALA A 30 -3.62 -1.62 10.20
N GLU A 31 -4.55 -2.00 11.09
CA GLU A 31 -4.26 -2.21 12.51
C GLU A 31 -3.24 -3.35 12.70
N TYR A 32 -3.45 -4.46 11.99
CA TYR A 32 -2.58 -5.63 12.04
C TYR A 32 -1.13 -5.28 11.68
N VAL A 33 -0.94 -4.58 10.57
CA VAL A 33 0.39 -4.21 10.06
C VAL A 33 1.07 -3.18 10.97
N VAL A 34 0.35 -2.17 11.44
CA VAL A 34 0.94 -1.17 12.36
C VAL A 34 1.41 -1.82 13.66
N ASN A 35 0.71 -2.84 14.16
CA ASN A 35 1.12 -3.54 15.38
C ASN A 35 2.45 -4.29 15.24
N PHE A 36 2.85 -4.69 14.02
CA PHE A 36 4.16 -5.29 13.78
C PHE A 36 5.30 -4.27 13.80
N PHE A 37 5.10 -3.13 13.17
CA PHE A 37 6.13 -2.10 13.03
C PHE A 37 6.21 -1.19 14.26
N GLY A 38 5.10 -0.94 14.95
CA GLY A 38 5.04 -0.02 16.08
C GLY A 38 5.48 1.39 15.68
N TYR A 39 6.58 1.86 16.26
CA TYR A 39 7.20 3.15 15.95
C TYR A 39 8.41 3.03 15.01
N GLU A 40 8.78 1.81 14.62
CA GLU A 40 9.91 1.53 13.76
C GLU A 40 9.48 1.47 12.29
N ASP A 41 10.43 1.66 11.39
CA ASP A 41 10.18 1.57 9.95
C ASP A 41 10.48 0.19 9.36
N ARG A 42 11.04 -0.70 10.19
CA ARG A 42 11.51 -2.02 9.79
C ARG A 42 11.21 -3.07 10.85
N ILE A 43 10.94 -4.29 10.37
CA ILE A 43 10.70 -5.47 11.19
C ILE A 43 11.58 -6.62 10.70
N ILE A 44 12.11 -7.42 11.63
CA ILE A 44 12.95 -8.58 11.31
C ILE A 44 12.05 -9.72 10.82
N ASP A 45 12.37 -10.31 9.67
CA ASP A 45 11.54 -11.39 9.08
C ASP A 45 11.32 -12.56 10.04
N ASN A 46 12.33 -12.92 10.84
CA ASN A 46 12.27 -14.07 11.74
C ASN A 46 11.21 -13.95 12.85
N ILE A 47 10.68 -12.75 13.15
CA ILE A 47 9.61 -12.61 14.14
C ILE A 47 8.22 -12.87 13.56
N LEU A 48 8.11 -12.96 12.23
CA LEU A 48 6.87 -13.24 11.52
C LEU A 48 6.57 -14.74 11.52
N THR A 49 5.32 -15.10 11.78
CA THR A 49 4.84 -16.46 11.52
C THR A 49 4.75 -16.70 9.99
N PRO A 50 4.61 -17.94 9.52
CA PRO A 50 4.43 -18.19 8.08
C PRO A 50 3.23 -17.44 7.49
N ALA A 51 2.10 -17.38 8.21
CA ALA A 51 0.92 -16.64 7.77
C ALA A 51 1.16 -15.12 7.73
N ASP A 52 1.95 -14.59 8.66
CA ASP A 52 2.31 -13.16 8.63
C ASP A 52 3.14 -12.84 7.40
N ARG A 53 4.10 -13.70 7.03
CA ARG A 53 4.90 -13.48 5.82
C ARG A 53 4.03 -13.38 4.58
N ASP A 54 2.97 -14.17 4.48
CA ASP A 54 2.02 -14.08 3.36
C ASP A 54 1.37 -12.69 3.27
N VAL A 55 1.05 -12.07 4.42
CA VAL A 55 0.57 -10.69 4.47
C VAL A 55 1.65 -9.71 4.01
N PHE A 56 2.90 -9.90 4.41
CA PHE A 56 4.00 -9.02 4.00
C PHE A 56 4.36 -9.14 2.51
N TYR A 57 4.29 -10.34 1.93
CA TYR A 57 4.40 -10.53 0.48
C TYR A 57 3.26 -9.82 -0.25
N TYR A 58 2.04 -9.90 0.28
CA TYR A 58 0.92 -9.16 -0.30
C TYR A 58 1.12 -7.64 -0.22
N LEU A 59 1.65 -7.12 0.89
CA LEU A 59 1.97 -5.69 1.02
C LEU A 59 3.15 -5.26 0.14
N GLU A 60 4.07 -6.17 -0.18
CA GLU A 60 5.15 -5.95 -1.13
C GLU A 60 4.60 -5.78 -2.55
N GLU A 61 3.66 -6.64 -2.97
CA GLU A 61 2.96 -6.51 -4.24
C GLU A 61 2.20 -5.18 -4.34
N LEU A 62 1.64 -4.71 -3.22
CA LEU A 62 1.00 -3.39 -3.10
C LEU A 62 1.99 -2.23 -2.97
N GLU A 63 3.29 -2.50 -3.09
CA GLU A 63 4.33 -1.47 -3.08
C GLU A 63 4.48 -0.73 -1.74
N ILE A 64 3.88 -1.23 -0.64
CA ILE A 64 3.86 -0.60 0.69
C ILE A 64 5.12 -0.95 1.49
N VAL A 65 5.57 -2.20 1.40
CA VAL A 65 6.81 -2.68 2.05
C VAL A 65 7.77 -3.25 1.02
N LYS A 66 9.03 -3.43 1.42
CA LYS A 66 10.03 -4.15 0.62
C LYS A 66 10.94 -4.99 1.51
N PRO A 67 11.49 -6.09 0.99
CA PRO A 67 12.57 -6.81 1.64
C PRO A 67 13.85 -5.98 1.62
N MET A 68 14.62 -6.05 2.70
CA MET A 68 15.96 -5.50 2.83
C MET A 68 16.86 -6.51 3.52
N GLU A 69 18.10 -6.63 3.06
CA GLU A 69 19.11 -7.47 3.69
C GLU A 69 20.28 -6.63 4.21
N GLU A 70 20.79 -7.00 5.38
CA GLU A 70 21.97 -6.40 5.99
C GLU A 70 22.98 -7.50 6.33
N GLU A 71 24.21 -7.37 5.82
CA GLU A 71 25.31 -8.26 6.17
C GLU A 71 26.16 -7.64 7.29
N ILE A 72 26.15 -8.27 8.46
CA ILE A 72 27.02 -7.89 9.58
C ILE A 72 28.18 -8.88 9.70
N THR A 73 29.38 -8.37 10.01
CA THR A 73 30.51 -9.22 10.35
C THR A 73 30.51 -9.47 11.85
N ILE A 74 30.20 -10.71 12.27
CA ILE A 74 30.35 -11.12 13.66
C ILE A 74 31.85 -11.29 13.95
N SER A 75 32.28 -10.95 15.18
CA SER A 75 33.66 -11.14 15.62
C SER A 75 34.15 -12.55 15.26
N LYS A 76 35.30 -12.64 14.56
CA LYS A 76 35.91 -13.82 13.90
C LYS A 76 35.60 -14.00 12.40
N GLY A 77 35.06 -13.00 11.70
CA GLY A 77 34.97 -13.01 10.23
C GLY A 77 33.81 -13.84 9.67
N LYS A 78 32.85 -14.23 10.52
CA LYS A 78 31.63 -14.89 10.08
C LYS A 78 30.62 -13.83 9.64
N LEU A 79 30.14 -13.93 8.41
CA LEU A 79 29.05 -13.11 7.90
C LEU A 79 27.73 -13.61 8.47
N TRP A 80 26.94 -12.68 8.97
CA TRP A 80 25.57 -12.92 9.41
C TRP A 80 24.65 -12.02 8.59
N ARG A 81 23.64 -12.63 7.97
CA ARG A 81 22.64 -11.94 7.16
C ARG A 81 21.38 -11.75 7.98
N ILE A 82 20.84 -10.54 7.98
CA ILE A 82 19.56 -10.23 8.59
C ILE A 82 18.61 -9.77 7.48
N HIS A 83 17.43 -10.39 7.41
CA HIS A 83 16.36 -9.98 6.53
C HIS A 83 15.34 -9.14 7.30
N TYR A 84 14.96 -8.02 6.68
CA TYR A 84 13.99 -7.08 7.19
C TYR A 84 12.89 -6.86 6.17
N TRP A 85 11.70 -6.57 6.67
CA TRP A 85 10.67 -5.86 5.92
C TRP A 85 10.72 -4.39 6.30
N VAL A 86 10.70 -3.50 5.31
CA VAL A 86 10.83 -2.06 5.53
C VAL A 86 9.73 -1.31 4.78
N TYR A 87 9.15 -0.28 5.38
CA TYR A 87 8.21 0.59 4.69
C TYR A 87 8.85 1.31 3.50
N ARG A 88 8.13 1.36 2.38
CA ARG A 88 8.44 2.24 1.24
C ARG A 88 7.76 3.59 1.45
N LYS A 89 8.32 4.38 2.36
CA LYS A 89 7.77 5.69 2.74
C LYS A 89 7.57 6.64 1.56
N ASP A 90 8.49 6.59 0.61
CA ASP A 90 8.43 7.29 -0.67
C ASP A 90 7.16 6.94 -1.46
N LYS A 91 6.86 5.66 -1.57
CA LYS A 91 5.65 5.17 -2.27
C LYS A 91 4.37 5.44 -1.50
N ILE A 92 4.41 5.28 -0.19
CA ILE A 92 3.28 5.63 0.68
C ILE A 92 2.91 7.11 0.52
N GLU A 93 3.89 8.02 0.51
CA GLU A 93 3.66 9.45 0.27
C GLU A 93 3.14 9.72 -1.14
N GLU A 94 3.69 9.05 -2.16
CA GLU A 94 3.22 9.16 -3.54
C GLU A 94 1.73 8.81 -3.66
N ILE A 95 1.30 7.69 -3.04
CA ILE A 95 -0.08 7.22 -3.06
C ILE A 95 -1.01 8.16 -2.27
N LEU A 96 -0.55 8.66 -1.12
CA LEU A 96 -1.32 9.65 -0.34
C LEU A 96 -1.57 10.92 -1.14
N ASN A 97 -0.53 11.45 -1.79
CA ASN A 97 -0.58 12.70 -2.55
C ASN A 97 -1.21 12.54 -3.94
N ARG A 98 -1.35 11.30 -4.44
CA ARG A 98 -2.13 11.03 -5.65
C ARG A 98 -3.54 11.54 -5.41
N LYS A 99 -3.90 12.61 -6.13
CA LYS A 99 -5.28 13.09 -6.17
C LYS A 99 -6.12 11.91 -6.62
N GLU A 100 -7.23 11.71 -5.94
CA GLU A 100 -8.29 10.89 -6.49
C GLU A 100 -8.69 11.60 -7.77
N GLU A 101 -8.14 11.15 -8.90
CA GLU A 101 -8.96 11.10 -10.09
C GLU A 101 -10.12 10.21 -9.67
N GLU A 102 -11.16 10.87 -9.15
CA GLU A 102 -12.51 10.38 -9.34
C GLU A 102 -12.61 10.16 -10.84
N GLU A 103 -12.20 8.98 -11.32
CA GLU A 103 -13.07 8.24 -12.21
C GLU A 103 -14.38 8.11 -11.43
N ARG A 104 -15.16 9.21 -11.41
CA ARG A 104 -16.60 9.10 -11.40
C ARG A 104 -16.82 8.09 -12.49
N GLU A 105 -17.26 6.89 -12.12
CA GLU A 105 -17.98 6.09 -13.07
C GLU A 105 -19.06 7.05 -13.57
N GLU A 106 -18.86 7.65 -14.74
CA GLU A 106 -19.91 8.39 -15.40
C GLU A 106 -21.05 7.40 -15.41
N SER A 107 -22.15 7.74 -14.73
CA SER A 107 -23.36 6.94 -14.83
C SER A 107 -23.57 6.65 -16.31
N PRO A 108 -23.97 5.44 -16.72
CA PRO A 108 -24.22 5.16 -18.13
C PRO A 108 -25.03 6.28 -18.81
N GLU A 109 -25.94 6.93 -18.08
CA GLU A 109 -26.69 8.10 -18.51
C GLU A 109 -25.83 9.34 -18.83
N GLU A 110 -24.82 9.67 -18.03
CA GLU A 110 -23.89 10.77 -18.27
C GLU A 110 -22.98 10.50 -19.47
N PHE A 111 -22.52 9.25 -19.62
CA PHE A 111 -21.75 8.81 -20.78
C PHE A 111 -22.57 8.91 -22.08
N TYR A 112 -23.82 8.40 -22.07
CA TYR A 112 -24.71 8.52 -23.23
C TYR A 112 -25.02 9.99 -23.56
N LYS A 113 -25.25 10.83 -22.54
CA LYS A 113 -25.55 12.26 -22.75
C LYS A 113 -24.39 13.01 -23.40
N LYS A 114 -23.15 12.70 -23.03
CA LYS A 114 -21.95 13.23 -23.72
C LYS A 114 -21.87 12.75 -25.16
N LEU A 115 -22.03 11.45 -25.38
CA LEU A 115 -21.97 10.84 -26.71
C LEU A 115 -23.00 11.47 -27.67
N PHE A 116 -24.25 11.64 -27.23
CA PHE A 116 -25.30 12.25 -28.06
C PHE A 116 -25.01 13.72 -28.39
N LYS A 117 -24.41 14.46 -27.47
CA LYS A 117 -24.07 15.87 -27.69
C LYS A 117 -22.96 16.04 -28.72
N GLU A 118 -21.97 15.15 -28.70
CA GLU A 118 -20.86 15.12 -29.66
C GLU A 118 -21.36 14.80 -31.09
N PHE A 119 -22.34 13.89 -31.22
CA PHE A 119 -22.99 13.58 -32.51
C PHE A 119 -23.85 14.72 -33.08
N GLU A 120 -24.34 15.63 -32.25
CA GLU A 120 -25.08 16.82 -32.70
C GLU A 120 -24.13 17.92 -33.17
N GLU A 121 -22.96 18.07 -32.53
CA GLU A 121 -21.94 19.06 -32.90
C GLU A 121 -21.20 18.70 -34.22
N GLU A 122 -21.12 17.42 -34.61
CA GLU A 122 -20.58 17.00 -35.93
C GLU A 122 -21.54 17.24 -37.12
N LYS A 123 -22.78 17.66 -36.87
CA LYS A 123 -23.81 17.86 -37.91
C LYS A 123 -24.04 19.32 -38.32
N GLU A 124 -23.33 20.28 -37.72
CA GLU A 124 -23.24 21.67 -38.17
C GLU A 124 -21.93 21.93 -38.95
#